data_AF-A0A2V4MRS5-F1
#
_entry.id   AF-A0A2V4MRS5-F1
#
_cell.length_a   1.000
_cell.length_b   1.000
_cell.length_c   1.000
_cell.angle_alpha   90.00
_cell.angle_beta   90.00
_cell.angle_gamma   90.00
#
_symmetry.space_group_name_H-M   'P 1'
#
loop_
_entity.id
_entity.type
_entity.pdbx_description
1 polymer ?
#
loop_
_entity_poly.entity_id
_entity_poly.type
_entity_poly.pdbx_seq_one_letter_code
_entity_poly.pdbx_strand_id
1 'polypeptide(L)'
;AGRLSDALGTPLPVGVPEAFTEPVKDPLGDLLARFARTNGPFTAQRAGARFGLGTAVVTGTLQRLTAAGRLVHGEFRPVEAGG
;
A
#
# COMPACT_ATOMS: atom_id res chain seq x y z
N ALA A 1 -29.12 -14.26 -4.88
CA ALA A 1 -29.17 -12.78 -4.98
C ALA A 1 -28.32 -12.21 -3.85
N GLY A 2 -27.03 -11.91 -3.99
CA GLY A 2 -26.30 -11.48 -5.18
C GLY A 2 -26.20 -9.97 -5.26
N ARG A 3 -25.61 -9.30 -4.25
CA ARG A 3 -25.21 -7.87 -4.26
C ARG A 3 -24.07 -7.54 -3.28
N LEU A 4 -23.04 -8.40 -3.21
CA LEU A 4 -21.79 -8.03 -2.54
C LEU A 4 -20.54 -8.28 -3.39
N SER A 5 -20.70 -8.73 -4.64
CA SER A 5 -19.59 -9.06 -5.53
C SER A 5 -19.22 -7.97 -6.55
N ASP A 6 -19.98 -6.87 -6.66
CA ASP A 6 -19.77 -5.84 -7.71
C ASP A 6 -18.92 -4.62 -7.28
N ALA A 7 -18.53 -4.48 -6.01
CA ALA A 7 -17.85 -3.27 -5.54
C ALA A 7 -16.31 -3.32 -5.63
N LEU A 8 -15.71 -4.44 -6.02
CA LEU A 8 -14.26 -4.63 -6.06
C LEU A 8 -13.83 -5.17 -7.43
N GLY A 9 -14.09 -4.40 -8.50
CA GLY A 9 -13.66 -4.67 -9.87
C GLY A 9 -12.15 -4.61 -10.09
N THR A 10 -11.34 -5.07 -9.14
CA THR A 10 -9.89 -5.17 -9.29
C THR A 10 -9.51 -6.65 -9.21
N PRO A 11 -8.97 -7.25 -10.28
CA PRO A 11 -8.51 -8.63 -10.23
C PRO A 11 -7.50 -8.78 -9.07
N LEU A 12 -7.70 -9.82 -8.25
CA LEU A 12 -6.77 -10.21 -7.21
C LEU A 12 -5.41 -10.45 -7.90
N PRO A 13 -4.32 -9.72 -7.57
CA PRO A 13 -3.05 -9.93 -8.25
C PRO A 13 -2.53 -11.33 -7.90
N VAL A 14 -2.61 -12.24 -8.87
CA VAL A 14 -1.88 -13.51 -8.86
C VAL A 14 -0.46 -13.20 -9.32
N GLY A 15 0.52 -13.52 -8.48
CA GLY A 15 1.93 -13.29 -8.75
C GLY A 15 2.60 -12.41 -7.70
N VAL A 16 2.81 -12.95 -6.51
CA VAL A 16 3.99 -12.56 -5.74
C VAL A 16 5.09 -13.53 -6.19
N PRO A 17 6.12 -13.07 -6.92
CA PRO A 17 7.23 -13.92 -7.30
C PRO A 17 7.91 -14.51 -6.07
N GLU A 18 8.40 -15.75 -6.18
CA GLU A 18 9.20 -16.49 -5.18
C GLU A 18 10.60 -15.86 -4.92
N ALA A 19 10.75 -14.54 -5.08
CA ALA A 19 11.99 -13.81 -4.91
C ALA A 19 12.27 -13.48 -3.43
N PHE A 20 12.35 -14.52 -2.58
CA PHE A 20 12.70 -14.42 -1.16
C PHE A 20 13.63 -15.55 -0.71
N THR A 21 14.85 -15.61 -1.26
CA THR A 21 15.86 -16.58 -0.85
C THR A 21 16.69 -16.17 0.39
N GLU A 22 16.18 -15.25 1.20
CA GLU A 22 16.53 -15.06 2.62
C GLU A 22 15.26 -14.63 3.39
N PRO A 23 15.00 -15.14 4.60
CA PRO A 23 13.78 -14.85 5.33
C PRO A 23 13.79 -13.42 5.88
N VAL A 24 13.32 -12.46 5.08
CA VAL A 24 12.97 -11.11 5.55
C VAL A 24 11.63 -11.22 6.29
N LYS A 25 11.57 -10.76 7.54
CA LYS A 25 10.40 -10.90 8.42
C LYS A 25 9.14 -10.17 7.91
N ASP A 26 9.31 -9.02 7.27
CA ASP A 26 8.21 -8.24 6.67
C ASP A 26 8.70 -7.40 5.47
N PRO A 27 8.99 -8.03 4.34
CA PRO A 27 9.61 -7.35 3.20
C PRO A 27 8.70 -6.31 2.56
N LEU A 28 7.39 -6.56 2.56
CA LEU A 28 6.41 -5.61 2.06
C LEU A 28 6.29 -4.41 3.00
N GLY A 29 6.26 -4.63 4.31
CA GLY A 29 6.28 -3.54 5.29
C GLY A 29 7.53 -2.69 5.19
N ASP A 30 8.70 -3.30 4.97
CA ASP A 30 9.95 -2.57 4.80
C ASP A 30 10.02 -1.79 3.49
N LEU A 31 9.50 -2.34 2.39
CA LEU A 31 9.38 -1.65 1.12
C LEU A 31 8.49 -0.40 1.24
N LEU A 32 7.32 -0.55 1.87
CA LEU A 32 6.38 0.56 2.06
C LEU A 32 6.90 1.59 3.08
N ALA A 33 7.60 1.18 4.14
CA ALA A 33 8.23 2.09 5.08
C ALA A 33 9.38 2.90 4.44
N ARG A 34 10.14 2.30 3.51
CA ARG A 34 11.14 3.03 2.71
C ARG A 34 10.47 4.03 1.78
N PHE A 35 9.40 3.62 1.10
CA PHE A 35 8.63 4.50 0.23
C PHE A 35 8.12 5.73 0.99
N ALA A 36 7.51 5.51 2.17
CA ALA A 36 6.96 6.57 3.01
C ALA A 36 8.00 7.59 3.53
N ARG A 37 9.26 7.17 3.71
CA ARG A 37 10.32 8.07 4.19
C ARG A 37 10.73 9.13 3.15
N THR A 38 10.65 8.80 1.87
CA THR A 38 11.14 9.66 0.78
C THR A 38 10.03 10.19 -0.10
N ASN A 39 8.84 9.58 -0.04
CA ASN A 39 7.64 10.03 -0.69
C ASN A 39 6.75 10.53 0.43
N GLY A 40 6.63 11.86 0.55
CA GLY A 40 5.73 12.53 1.48
C GLY A 40 4.27 12.06 1.31
N PRO A 41 3.27 12.77 1.84
CA PRO A 41 1.89 12.28 1.88
C PRO A 41 1.46 11.54 0.60
N PHE A 42 1.19 10.23 0.70
CA PHE A 42 0.88 9.37 -0.44
C PHE A 42 -0.31 8.45 -0.15
N THR A 43 -1.10 8.18 -1.19
CA THR A 43 -2.21 7.23 -1.10
C THR A 43 -1.74 5.79 -1.27
N ALA A 44 -2.50 4.83 -0.72
CA ALA A 44 -2.26 3.40 -0.96
C ALA A 44 -2.27 3.05 -2.45
N GLN A 45 -3.06 3.76 -3.25
CA GLN A 45 -3.14 3.58 -4.70
C GLN A 45 -1.85 4.03 -5.41
N ARG A 46 -1.24 5.16 -5.00
CA ARG A 46 0.06 5.61 -5.52
C ARG A 46 1.18 4.63 -5.18
N ALA A 47 1.22 4.13 -3.95
CA ALA A 47 2.19 3.13 -3.54
C ALA A 47 2.00 1.80 -4.29
N GLY A 48 0.75 1.35 -4.47
CA GLY A 48 0.42 0.16 -5.26
C GLY A 48 0.86 0.27 -6.70
N ALA A 49 0.53 1.38 -7.37
CA ALA A 49 0.95 1.62 -8.76
C ALA A 49 2.48 1.63 -8.92
N ARG A 50 3.21 2.21 -7.95
CA ARG A 50 4.68 2.28 -7.99
C ARG A 50 5.36 0.91 -7.93
N PHE A 51 4.75 -0.06 -7.26
CA PHE A 51 5.33 -1.38 -7.00
C PHE A 51 4.60 -2.52 -7.73
N GLY A 52 3.56 -2.23 -8.52
CA GLY A 52 2.74 -3.26 -9.17
C GLY A 52 1.89 -4.08 -8.20
N LEU A 53 1.54 -3.51 -7.05
CA LEU A 53 0.82 -4.20 -5.97
C LEU A 53 -0.65 -3.81 -5.95
N GLY A 54 -1.53 -4.78 -5.67
CA GLY A 54 -2.95 -4.52 -5.48
C GLY A 54 -3.21 -3.58 -4.30
N THR A 55 -4.09 -2.59 -4.50
CA THR A 55 -4.36 -1.56 -3.48
C THR A 55 -4.81 -2.14 -2.14
N ALA A 56 -5.60 -3.22 -2.14
CA ALA A 56 -6.04 -3.88 -0.91
C ALA A 56 -4.86 -4.42 -0.06
N VAL A 57 -3.86 -5.02 -0.71
CA VAL A 57 -2.66 -5.56 -0.05
C VAL A 57 -1.82 -4.44 0.56
N VAL A 58 -1.67 -3.33 -0.18
CA VAL A 58 -0.97 -2.14 0.28
C VAL A 58 -1.70 -1.50 1.46
N THR A 59 -3.02 -1.31 1.36
CA THR A 59 -3.85 -0.76 2.45
C THR A 59 -3.71 -1.59 3.73
N GLY A 60 -3.84 -2.92 3.64
CA GLY A 60 -3.70 -3.78 4.82
C GLY A 60 -2.31 -3.71 5.45
N THR A 61 -1.25 -3.56 4.65
CA THR A 61 0.11 -3.39 5.20
C THR A 61 0.32 -2.02 5.82
N LEU A 62 -0.17 -0.94 5.20
CA LEU A 62 -0.11 0.41 5.78
C LEU A 62 -0.87 0.50 7.10
N GLN A 63 -2.03 -0.17 7.22
CA GLN A 63 -2.77 -0.28 8.46
C GLN A 63 -1.95 -0.98 9.55
N ARG A 64 -1.30 -2.11 9.24
CA ARG A 64 -0.42 -2.80 10.20
C ARG A 64 0.77 -1.92 10.63
N LEU A 65 1.40 -1.22 9.70
CA LEU A 65 2.50 -0.29 10.00
C LEU A 65 2.04 0.88 10.87
N THR A 66 0.83 1.39 10.64
CA THR A 66 0.23 2.46 11.46
C THR A 66 -0.10 1.95 12.86
N ALA A 67 -0.70 0.77 12.97
CA ALA A 67 -0.97 0.13 14.27
C ALA A 67 0.31 -0.17 15.06
N ALA A 68 1.42 -0.44 14.36
CA ALA A 68 2.75 -0.61 14.95
C ALA A 68 3.48 0.71 15.25
N GLY A 69 2.85 1.87 15.02
CA GLY A 69 3.46 3.20 15.22
C GLY A 69 4.60 3.53 14.27
N ARG A 70 4.81 2.73 13.21
CA ARG A 70 5.87 2.94 12.21
C ARG A 70 5.49 3.97 11.15
N LEU A 71 4.19 4.18 10.95
CA LEU A 71 3.61 5.20 10.08
C LEU A 71 2.47 5.90 10.80
N VAL A 72 2.10 7.09 10.31
CA VAL A 72 0.94 7.84 10.79
C VAL A 72 -0.02 8.03 9.62
N HIS A 73 -1.32 7.84 9.87
CA HIS A 73 -2.37 8.19 8.93
C HIS A 73 -2.74 9.67 9.09
N GLY A 74 -2.92 10.37 7.98
CA GLY A 74 -3.36 11.77 7.98
C GLY A 74 -4.27 12.04 6.80
N GLU A 75 -5.06 13.11 6.87
CA GLU A 75 -5.87 13.55 5.75
C GLU A 75 -4.98 14.13 4.65
N PHE A 76 -5.06 13.56 3.45
CA PHE A 76 -4.47 14.19 2.27
C PHE A 76 -5.33 15.40 1.91
N ARG A 77 -4.91 16.59 2.37
CA ARG A 77 -5.45 17.84 1.81
C ARG A 77 -4.85 18.00 0.41
N PRO A 78 -5.64 18.34 -0.64
CA PRO A 78 -5.07 18.65 -1.93
C PRO A 78 -4.04 19.78 -1.72
N VAL A 79 -2.78 19.50 -2.01
CA VAL A 79 -1.79 20.55 -2.18
C VAL A 79 -2.22 21.31 -3.42
N GLU A 80 -2.68 22.55 -3.23
CA GLU A 80 -2.72 23.55 -4.30
C GLU A 80 -1.30 23.63 -4.87
N ALA A 81 -1.07 22.91 -5.97
CA ALA A 81 0.14 23.06 -6.75
C ALA A 81 -0.02 24.38 -7.52
N GLY A 82 0.35 25.50 -6.89
CA GLY A 82 0.24 26.82 -7.51
C GLY A 82 0.79 27.93 -6.63
N GLY A 83 2.05 28.27 -6.84
CA GLY A 83 2.75 29.43 -6.30
C GLY A 83 4.09 29.59 -6.99
#